data_AF-A0A0Q3EXW6-F1
#
_entry.id   AF-A0A0Q3EXW6-F1
#
_cell.length_a   1.000
_cell.length_b   1.000
_cell.length_c   1.000
_cell.angle_alpha   90.00
_cell.angle_beta   90.00
_cell.angle_gamma   90.00
#
_symmetry.space_group_name_H-M   'P 1'
#
loop_
_entity.id
_entity.type
_entity.pdbx_description
1 polymer ?
#
loop_
_entity_poly.entity_id
_entity_poly.type
_entity_poly.pdbx_seq_one_letter_code
_entity_poly.pdbx_strand_id
1 'polypeptide(L)'
;MPDTFQSSISTWFSSLKTWWLENLTHYTRDNYDPFLDVGGFLGILAFSVAVFTLSSPKFQIRQATAMVPFRPVFFGTLVLSGIIMFVIEGLILYGIRIPSFMNPNTVNYLITTVIALLILYWMKICFIIPPRFSRFTAHRFFRETYFYIANGSREEMLALARELMREAPRLIRHTPRRKRHPIDSKKPVKFSKLQTEAHFLNGLLSDTRFCEVVAEEIPSFPAHLVEVAVDLERLDVPIHLMVKRTVVAMLSKPGSALRVENEWLGQGYIGEAKPITRSVFWNWHLLESYELGLESPLDLHYPYARDWDKDTWRTYFGMARLYVDGLTSKGRANWHAQGIRYILTTTEKAFENIGSEEKYSDVFSSHNPTWIANEANDFLKDLVKAFDKADGWVDFNRSDDFRYGSDLSSDLASLYFEVIFNAAQINTKEFRMWDVQHNTVWSPINGHEVQDTKLMKMVRRKLRRMIWDEVKRMDEFGPNYKGAGYTRFCLNVLGFYDEKMHRKDPLERDFWPLAKVLSNWVKKNYQTIAVSHPPVAKAMLPANIEYDPVSQILVRSRDDTLTGVPRLKAFPLDPARPNSDT
;
A
#
# COMPACT_ATOMS: atom_id res chain seq x y z
N MET A 1 -60.75 36.36 40.13
CA MET A 1 -59.40 35.86 40.48
C MET A 1 -58.24 36.43 39.62
N PRO A 2 -58.20 37.71 39.17
CA PRO A 2 -56.95 38.33 38.68
C PRO A 2 -56.27 39.27 39.71
N ASP A 3 -57.05 39.89 40.61
CA ASP A 3 -56.55 41.01 41.42
C ASP A 3 -55.58 40.62 42.54
N THR A 4 -55.69 39.39 43.06
CA THR A 4 -54.79 38.86 44.09
C THR A 4 -53.40 38.47 43.55
N PHE A 5 -53.29 38.15 42.26
CA PHE A 5 -52.01 37.82 41.64
C PHE A 5 -51.23 39.10 41.28
N GLN A 6 -51.93 40.15 40.82
CA GLN A 6 -51.32 41.46 40.58
C GLN A 6 -50.84 42.15 41.86
N SER A 7 -51.58 42.03 42.98
CA SER A 7 -51.15 42.62 44.25
C SER A 7 -49.96 41.89 44.89
N SER A 8 -49.86 40.57 44.72
CA SER A 8 -48.72 39.76 45.17
C SER A 8 -47.44 40.07 44.38
N ILE A 9 -47.56 40.25 43.06
CA ILE A 9 -46.43 40.64 42.23
C ILE A 9 -45.97 42.08 42.56
N SER A 10 -46.90 43.02 42.74
CA SER A 10 -46.54 44.41 43.06
C SER A 10 -45.89 44.56 44.44
N THR A 11 -46.32 43.78 45.44
CA THR A 11 -45.70 43.73 46.77
C THR A 11 -44.36 43.01 46.78
N TRP A 12 -44.18 42.00 45.92
CA TRP A 12 -42.87 41.37 45.71
C TRP A 12 -41.90 42.33 45.04
N PHE A 13 -42.32 43.06 44.00
CA PHE A 13 -41.49 44.09 43.34
C PHE A 13 -41.18 45.28 44.25
N SER A 14 -42.12 45.71 45.10
CA SER A 14 -41.85 46.79 46.06
C SER A 14 -40.87 46.36 47.14
N SER A 15 -41.00 45.14 47.66
CA SER A 15 -40.06 44.54 48.62
C SER A 15 -38.68 44.32 48.01
N LEU A 16 -38.63 43.90 46.74
CA LEU A 16 -37.38 43.77 46.00
C LEU A 16 -36.72 45.15 45.81
N LYS A 17 -37.50 46.18 45.50
CA LYS A 17 -37.01 47.55 45.30
C LYS A 17 -36.49 48.17 46.61
N THR A 18 -37.18 47.99 47.73
CA THR A 18 -36.71 48.46 49.05
C THR A 18 -35.46 47.71 49.49
N TRP A 19 -35.43 46.38 49.34
CA TRP A 19 -34.25 45.57 49.62
C TRP A 19 -33.04 45.96 48.75
N TRP A 20 -33.30 46.30 47.47
CA TRP A 20 -32.24 46.74 46.55
C TRP A 20 -31.70 48.10 46.99
N LEU A 21 -32.56 49.08 47.27
CA LEU A 21 -32.15 50.45 47.64
C LEU A 21 -31.45 50.54 49.00
N GLU A 22 -31.85 49.74 49.99
CA GLU A 22 -31.23 49.69 51.32
C GLU A 22 -29.84 49.04 51.31
N ASN A 23 -29.58 48.15 50.34
CA ASN A 23 -28.31 47.46 50.18
C ASN A 23 -27.37 48.14 49.17
N LEU A 24 -27.53 49.43 48.88
CA LEU A 24 -26.66 50.15 47.94
C LEU A 24 -25.53 50.90 48.67
N THR A 25 -24.28 50.47 48.47
CA THR A 25 -23.09 51.12 49.02
C THR A 25 -22.42 52.04 48.00
N HIS A 26 -21.92 53.19 48.44
CA HIS A 26 -21.06 54.05 47.63
C HIS A 26 -19.61 53.54 47.70
N TYR A 27 -19.05 53.15 46.55
CA TYR A 27 -17.62 52.93 46.38
C TYR A 27 -17.01 54.17 45.74
N THR A 28 -16.00 54.76 46.39
CA THR A 28 -15.18 55.85 45.84
C THR A 28 -13.91 55.28 45.22
N ARG A 29 -13.29 56.06 44.32
CA ARG A 29 -12.05 55.67 43.63
C ARG A 29 -10.91 55.32 44.60
N ASP A 30 -10.89 55.91 45.79
CA ASP A 30 -9.86 55.67 46.81
C ASP A 30 -9.99 54.29 47.50
N ASN A 31 -11.16 53.65 47.41
CA ASN A 31 -11.44 52.32 48.01
C ASN A 31 -11.42 51.17 46.97
N TYR A 32 -11.18 51.49 45.69
CA TYR A 32 -11.10 50.53 44.60
C TYR A 32 -9.65 50.40 44.13
N ASP A 33 -9.03 49.26 44.42
CA ASP A 33 -7.68 48.92 44.00
C ASP A 33 -7.72 47.62 43.18
N PRO A 34 -7.97 47.71 41.86
CA PRO A 34 -8.14 46.53 41.03
C PRO A 34 -6.81 45.81 40.84
N PHE A 35 -6.81 44.50 41.10
CA PHE A 35 -5.65 43.65 40.80
C PHE A 35 -5.41 43.53 39.29
N LEU A 36 -6.49 43.51 38.51
CA LEU A 36 -6.47 43.60 37.05
C LEU A 36 -7.15 44.90 36.65
N ASP A 37 -6.39 45.87 36.16
CA ASP A 37 -6.88 47.14 35.61
C ASP A 37 -7.16 47.02 34.09
N VAL A 38 -7.80 48.03 33.49
CA VAL A 38 -8.16 47.99 32.05
C VAL A 38 -6.94 47.78 31.17
N GLY A 39 -5.80 48.39 31.54
CA GLY A 39 -4.53 48.20 30.85
C GLY A 39 -4.08 46.73 30.88
N GLY A 40 -4.09 46.10 32.06
CA GLY A 40 -3.80 44.69 32.23
C GLY A 40 -4.76 43.77 31.47
N PHE A 41 -6.07 44.06 31.49
CA PHE A 41 -7.06 43.28 30.73
C PHE A 41 -6.83 43.39 29.22
N LEU A 42 -6.56 44.59 28.70
CA LEU A 42 -6.21 44.80 27.29
C LEU A 42 -4.89 44.08 26.93
N GLY A 43 -3.93 44.05 27.85
CA GLY A 43 -2.70 43.26 27.69
C GLY A 43 -2.98 41.76 27.55
N ILE A 44 -3.83 41.20 28.42
CA ILE A 44 -4.26 39.79 28.34
C ILE A 44 -5.00 39.51 27.03
N LEU A 45 -5.88 40.44 26.60
CA LEU A 45 -6.62 40.31 25.35
C LEU A 45 -5.67 40.31 24.15
N ALA A 46 -4.73 41.26 24.09
CA ALA A 46 -3.74 41.35 23.03
C ALA A 46 -2.85 40.10 22.98
N PHE A 47 -2.35 39.65 24.13
CA PHE A 47 -1.60 38.42 24.26
C PHE A 47 -2.41 37.21 23.78
N SER A 48 -3.68 37.11 24.17
CA SER A 48 -4.57 36.03 23.76
C SER A 48 -4.76 36.00 22.24
N VAL A 49 -5.05 37.15 21.63
CA VAL A 49 -5.18 37.27 20.17
C VAL A 49 -3.89 36.82 19.49
N ALA A 50 -2.74 37.31 19.95
CA ALA A 50 -1.44 36.90 19.41
C ALA A 50 -1.19 35.39 19.56
N VAL A 51 -1.53 34.80 20.70
CA VAL A 51 -1.40 33.35 20.92
C VAL A 51 -2.29 32.57 19.96
N PHE A 52 -3.55 32.98 19.74
CA PHE A 52 -4.44 32.24 18.84
C PHE A 52 -4.08 32.42 17.36
N THR A 53 -3.56 33.58 16.95
CA THR A 53 -3.18 33.83 15.56
C THR A 53 -1.81 33.25 15.21
N LEU A 54 -0.85 33.27 16.14
CA LEU A 54 0.52 32.80 15.91
C LEU A 54 0.77 31.35 16.38
N SER A 55 -0.22 30.71 17.02
CA SER A 55 -0.05 29.33 17.49
C SER A 55 0.17 28.37 16.33
N SER A 56 1.23 27.55 16.44
CA SER A 56 1.49 26.48 15.47
C SER A 56 0.29 25.51 15.35
N PRO A 57 0.09 24.88 14.19
CA PRO A 57 -1.00 23.92 13.96
C PRO A 57 -1.13 22.85 15.05
N LYS A 58 0.00 22.38 15.59
CA LYS A 58 0.07 21.43 16.70
C LYS A 58 -0.73 21.88 17.92
N PHE A 59 -0.59 23.13 18.34
CA PHE A 59 -1.31 23.63 19.52
C PHE A 59 -2.79 23.87 19.22
N GLN A 60 -3.11 24.27 17.99
CA GLN A 60 -4.50 24.44 17.56
C GLN A 60 -5.25 23.10 17.61
N ILE A 61 -4.64 22.02 17.13
CA ILE A 61 -5.21 20.66 17.20
C ILE A 61 -5.45 20.24 18.66
N ARG A 62 -4.46 20.46 19.55
CA ARG A 62 -4.58 20.12 20.98
C ARG A 62 -5.70 20.90 21.66
N GLN A 63 -5.88 22.17 21.33
CA GLN A 63 -6.97 22.99 21.88
C GLN A 63 -8.33 22.54 21.36
N ALA A 64 -8.43 22.17 20.08
CA ALA A 64 -9.67 21.76 19.45
C ALA A 64 -10.15 20.37 19.93
N THR A 65 -9.21 19.47 20.24
CA THR A 65 -9.48 18.09 20.71
C THR A 65 -9.57 17.96 22.24
N ALA A 66 -9.42 19.06 22.98
CA ALA A 66 -9.53 19.10 24.44
C ALA A 66 -10.91 18.66 24.96
N MET A 67 -10.96 18.16 26.19
CA MET A 67 -12.19 17.71 26.85
C MET A 67 -13.20 18.85 27.04
N VAL A 68 -12.73 20.03 27.42
CA VAL A 68 -13.52 21.27 27.47
C VAL A 68 -13.19 22.08 26.22
N PRO A 69 -14.19 22.60 25.48
CA PRO A 69 -13.93 23.32 24.24
C PRO A 69 -13.30 24.67 24.58
N PHE A 70 -11.97 24.72 24.53
CA PHE A 70 -11.20 25.81 25.09
C PHE A 70 -11.52 27.15 24.41
N ARG A 71 -11.56 27.20 23.08
CA ARG A 71 -11.83 28.43 22.32
C ARG A 71 -13.13 29.13 22.76
N PRO A 72 -14.33 28.52 22.66
CA PRO A 72 -15.57 29.21 23.03
C PRO A 72 -15.65 29.53 24.52
N VAL A 73 -15.12 28.67 25.40
CA VAL A 73 -15.11 28.93 26.85
C VAL A 73 -14.19 30.11 27.18
N PHE A 74 -13.00 30.14 26.60
CA PHE A 74 -12.02 31.19 26.83
C PHE A 74 -12.50 32.53 26.28
N PHE A 75 -12.96 32.60 25.03
CA PHE A 75 -13.51 33.82 24.45
C PHE A 75 -14.77 34.29 25.18
N GLY A 76 -15.69 33.38 25.52
CA GLY A 76 -16.89 33.72 26.29
C GLY A 76 -16.54 34.29 27.67
N THR A 77 -15.55 33.69 28.34
CA THR A 77 -15.07 34.18 29.65
C THR A 77 -14.39 35.53 29.53
N LEU A 78 -13.56 35.75 28.51
CA LEU A 78 -12.91 37.04 28.26
C LEU A 78 -13.93 38.14 27.99
N VAL A 79 -14.91 37.90 27.10
CA VAL A 79 -15.96 38.88 26.78
C VAL A 79 -16.80 39.20 28.01
N LEU A 80 -17.24 38.18 28.75
CA LEU A 80 -18.03 38.37 29.97
C LEU A 80 -17.23 39.12 31.05
N SER A 81 -15.95 38.77 31.23
CA SER A 81 -15.05 39.44 32.16
C SER A 81 -14.85 40.91 31.80
N GLY A 82 -14.65 41.21 30.52
CA GLY A 82 -14.53 42.57 30.01
C GLY A 82 -15.80 43.39 30.26
N ILE A 83 -16.98 42.84 29.95
CA ILE A 83 -18.26 43.53 30.20
C ILE A 83 -18.44 43.81 31.70
N ILE A 84 -18.22 42.82 32.56
CA ILE A 84 -18.35 42.99 34.01
C ILE A 84 -17.38 44.07 34.52
N MET A 85 -16.14 44.04 34.03
CA MET A 85 -15.12 45.01 34.41
C MET A 85 -15.46 46.44 33.97
N PHE A 86 -15.87 46.64 32.71
CA PHE A 86 -16.30 47.95 32.22
C PHE A 86 -17.54 48.47 32.94
N VAL A 87 -18.49 47.60 33.29
CA VAL A 87 -19.67 47.99 34.07
C VAL A 87 -19.28 48.41 35.47
N ILE A 88 -18.43 47.64 36.17
CA ILE A 88 -17.97 47.97 37.52
C ILE A 88 -17.21 49.29 37.52
N GLU A 89 -16.24 49.46 36.61
CA GLU A 89 -15.48 50.70 36.53
C GLU A 89 -16.33 51.90 36.10
N GLY A 90 -17.27 51.70 35.17
CA GLY A 90 -18.23 52.73 34.78
C GLY A 90 -19.10 53.16 35.97
N LEU A 91 -19.63 52.21 36.74
CA LEU A 91 -20.42 52.50 37.93
C LEU A 91 -19.60 53.29 38.97
N ILE A 92 -18.34 52.93 39.19
CA ILE A 92 -17.44 53.64 40.11
C ILE A 92 -17.09 55.04 39.58
N LEU A 93 -16.81 55.18 38.28
CA LEU A 93 -16.44 56.46 37.65
C LEU A 93 -17.58 57.47 37.67
N TYR A 94 -18.82 57.04 37.45
CA TYR A 94 -20.02 57.88 37.55
C TYR A 94 -20.58 57.99 38.98
N GLY A 95 -19.93 57.37 39.98
CA GLY A 95 -20.35 57.42 41.38
C GLY A 95 -21.70 56.75 41.66
N ILE A 96 -22.13 55.82 40.81
CA ILE A 96 -23.40 55.09 40.93
C ILE A 96 -23.27 54.05 42.04
N ARG A 97 -24.29 53.93 42.90
CA ARG A 97 -24.26 53.00 44.03
C ARG A 97 -24.27 51.54 43.55
N ILE A 98 -23.44 50.72 44.17
CA ILE A 98 -23.28 49.29 43.85
C ILE A 98 -23.94 48.46 44.97
N PRO A 99 -24.62 47.34 44.65
CA PRO A 99 -25.16 46.45 45.67
C PRO A 99 -24.08 45.96 46.66
N SER A 100 -24.39 45.98 47.94
CA SER A 100 -23.48 45.73 49.08
C SER A 100 -22.93 44.30 49.10
N PHE A 101 -23.65 43.35 48.51
CA PHE A 101 -23.20 41.96 48.35
C PHE A 101 -22.11 41.80 47.28
N MET A 102 -21.88 42.80 46.42
CA MET A 102 -20.93 42.75 45.31
C MET A 102 -19.77 43.71 45.59
N ASN A 103 -18.75 43.23 46.32
CA ASN A 103 -17.51 43.98 46.49
C ASN A 103 -16.73 44.03 45.17
N PRO A 104 -16.50 45.20 44.57
CA PRO A 104 -15.79 45.35 43.29
C PRO A 104 -14.41 44.69 43.26
N ASN A 105 -13.64 44.78 44.36
CA ASN A 105 -12.31 44.19 44.44
C ASN A 105 -12.38 42.64 44.48
N THR A 106 -13.36 42.09 45.20
CA THR A 106 -13.58 40.63 45.25
C THR A 106 -14.00 40.08 43.89
N VAL A 107 -14.85 40.81 43.15
CA VAL A 107 -15.25 40.42 41.79
C VAL A 107 -14.05 40.49 40.84
N ASN A 108 -13.24 41.55 40.92
CA ASN A 108 -12.01 41.69 40.13
C ASN A 108 -11.01 40.55 40.41
N TYR A 109 -10.81 40.20 41.68
CA TYR A 109 -9.96 39.07 42.09
C TYR A 109 -10.49 37.72 41.55
N LEU A 110 -11.81 37.51 41.61
CA LEU A 110 -12.44 36.31 41.08
C LEU A 110 -12.24 36.19 39.56
N ILE A 111 -12.47 37.28 38.82
CA ILE A 111 -12.24 37.34 37.36
C ILE A 111 -10.79 37.00 37.04
N THR A 112 -9.85 37.65 37.72
CA THR A 112 -8.41 37.42 37.52
C THR A 112 -8.05 35.96 37.79
N THR A 113 -8.57 35.39 38.89
CA THR A 113 -8.33 33.99 39.25
C THR A 113 -8.87 33.04 38.19
N VAL A 114 -10.09 33.27 37.68
CA VAL A 114 -10.68 32.45 36.61
C VAL A 114 -9.86 32.53 35.33
N ILE A 115 -9.43 33.73 34.92
CA ILE A 115 -8.57 33.92 33.74
C ILE A 115 -7.22 33.20 33.94
N ALA A 116 -6.59 33.35 35.10
CA ALA A 116 -5.35 32.66 35.42
C ALA A 116 -5.50 31.13 35.36
N LEU A 117 -6.58 30.58 35.92
CA LEU A 117 -6.89 29.15 35.84
C LEU A 117 -7.11 28.68 34.40
N LEU A 118 -7.74 29.49 33.56
CA LEU A 118 -7.92 29.19 32.14
C LEU A 118 -6.59 29.18 31.38
N ILE A 119 -5.68 30.12 31.67
CA ILE A 119 -4.34 30.15 31.09
C ILE A 119 -3.51 28.94 31.57
N LEU A 120 -3.58 28.59 32.86
CA LEU A 120 -2.93 27.39 33.40
C LEU A 120 -3.48 26.11 32.74
N TYR A 121 -4.78 26.02 32.53
CA TYR A 121 -5.42 24.91 31.83
C TYR A 121 -4.98 24.83 30.35
N TRP A 122 -4.89 25.98 29.69
CA TRP A 122 -4.34 26.07 28.33
C TRP A 122 -2.90 25.58 28.26
N MET A 123 -2.03 26.04 29.16
CA MET A 123 -0.64 25.59 29.23
C MET A 123 -0.56 24.09 29.50
N LYS A 124 -1.40 23.58 30.40
CA LYS A 124 -1.50 22.15 30.70
C LYS A 124 -1.83 21.34 29.45
N ILE A 125 -2.83 21.73 28.66
CA ILE A 125 -3.21 20.99 27.45
C ILE A 125 -2.18 21.14 26.33
N CYS A 126 -1.70 22.36 26.12
CA CYS A 126 -0.82 22.66 25.00
C CYS A 126 0.57 22.07 25.19
N PHE A 127 1.12 22.07 26.41
CA PHE A 127 2.51 21.71 26.66
C PHE A 127 2.69 20.44 27.51
N ILE A 128 1.85 20.21 28.53
CA ILE A 128 2.11 19.19 29.56
C ILE A 128 1.40 17.87 29.27
N ILE A 129 0.07 17.90 29.18
CA ILE A 129 -0.80 16.73 29.06
C ILE A 129 -1.72 16.93 27.85
N PRO A 130 -1.30 16.48 26.67
CA PRO A 130 -2.09 16.62 25.47
C PRO A 130 -3.37 15.77 25.54
N PRO A 131 -4.42 16.15 24.80
CA PRO A 131 -5.71 15.48 24.86
C PRO A 131 -5.61 14.05 24.38
N ARG A 132 -6.36 13.16 25.04
CA ARG A 132 -6.36 11.73 24.77
C ARG A 132 -7.64 11.32 24.06
N PHE A 133 -7.56 10.35 23.16
CA PHE A 133 -8.75 9.77 22.54
C PHE A 133 -9.58 9.00 23.60
N SER A 134 -10.78 9.49 23.91
CA SER A 134 -11.64 8.99 24.99
C SER A 134 -13.11 9.19 24.67
N ARG A 135 -14.02 8.66 25.50
CA ARG A 135 -15.48 8.80 25.31
C ARG A 135 -15.96 10.26 25.18
N PHE A 136 -15.30 11.20 25.85
CA PHE A 136 -15.69 12.62 25.86
C PHE A 136 -15.05 13.42 24.72
N THR A 137 -13.93 12.96 24.20
CA THR A 137 -13.13 13.67 23.19
C THR A 137 -13.29 13.07 21.78
N ALA A 138 -13.75 11.83 21.66
CA ALA A 138 -13.80 11.07 20.39
C ALA A 138 -14.47 11.83 19.25
N HIS A 139 -15.66 12.39 19.50
CA HIS A 139 -16.40 13.14 18.49
C HIS A 139 -15.64 14.39 18.00
N ARG A 140 -14.93 15.08 18.92
CA ARG A 140 -14.09 16.23 18.55
C ARG A 140 -12.86 15.77 17.77
N PHE A 141 -12.20 14.70 18.21
CA PHE A 141 -11.09 14.10 17.45
C PHE A 141 -11.49 13.78 16.01
N PHE A 142 -12.63 13.13 15.81
CA PHE A 142 -13.15 12.83 14.49
C PHE A 142 -13.42 14.10 13.66
N ARG A 143 -14.20 15.03 14.22
CA ARG A 143 -14.59 16.27 13.52
C ARG A 143 -13.39 17.12 13.11
N GLU A 144 -12.44 17.33 14.02
CA GLU A 144 -11.25 18.12 13.73
C GLU A 144 -10.35 17.40 12.72
N THR A 145 -10.17 16.08 12.85
CA THR A 145 -9.43 15.29 11.84
C THR A 145 -10.05 15.42 10.46
N TYR A 146 -11.38 15.35 10.37
CA TYR A 146 -12.10 15.57 9.11
C TYR A 146 -11.82 16.95 8.52
N PHE A 147 -11.89 18.01 9.32
CA PHE A 147 -11.62 19.36 8.82
C PHE A 147 -10.17 19.55 8.38
N TYR A 148 -9.20 19.04 9.13
CA TYR A 148 -7.79 19.15 8.77
C TYR A 148 -7.41 18.32 7.54
N ILE A 149 -8.05 17.17 7.31
CA ILE A 149 -7.81 16.38 6.10
C ILE A 149 -8.52 17.00 4.89
N ALA A 150 -9.77 17.44 5.05
CA ALA A 150 -10.55 18.01 3.94
C ALA A 150 -10.00 19.39 3.50
N ASN A 151 -9.77 20.28 4.46
CA ASN A 151 -9.47 21.69 4.20
C ASN A 151 -8.06 22.12 4.59
N GLY A 152 -7.33 21.28 5.33
CA GLY A 152 -6.07 21.70 5.94
C GLY A 152 -4.90 21.76 4.96
N SER A 153 -3.90 22.53 5.37
CA SER A 153 -2.61 22.63 4.68
C SER A 153 -1.72 21.41 4.97
N ARG A 154 -0.63 21.27 4.22
CA ARG A 154 0.38 20.21 4.42
C ARG A 154 0.96 20.23 5.84
N GLU A 155 1.26 21.40 6.39
CA GLU A 155 1.79 21.54 7.75
C GLU A 155 0.77 21.14 8.82
N GLU A 156 -0.51 21.42 8.59
CA GLU A 156 -1.58 21.06 9.49
C GLU A 156 -1.83 19.55 9.50
N MET A 157 -1.83 18.91 8.32
CA MET A 157 -1.90 17.45 8.20
C MET A 157 -0.70 16.77 8.85
N LEU A 158 0.50 17.35 8.72
CA LEU A 158 1.70 16.85 9.38
C LEU A 158 1.61 16.92 10.91
N ALA A 159 1.15 18.06 11.43
CA ALA A 159 0.93 18.22 12.86
C ALA A 159 -0.14 17.25 13.39
N LEU A 160 -1.21 17.04 12.62
CA LEU A 160 -2.26 16.07 12.91
C LEU A 160 -1.70 14.64 12.95
N ALA A 161 -0.90 14.24 11.96
CA ALA A 161 -0.28 12.93 11.91
C ALA A 161 0.58 12.67 13.16
N ARG A 162 1.39 13.63 13.62
CA ARG A 162 2.19 13.46 14.86
C ARG A 162 1.31 13.27 16.10
N GLU A 163 0.22 14.02 16.22
CA GLU A 163 -0.69 13.89 17.35
C GLU A 163 -1.49 12.58 17.32
N LEU A 164 -1.91 12.13 16.13
CA LEU A 164 -2.60 10.87 15.94
C LEU A 164 -1.69 9.66 16.16
N MET A 165 -0.42 9.74 15.74
CA MET A 165 0.57 8.68 15.97
C MET A 165 0.70 8.36 17.46
N ARG A 166 0.72 9.38 18.33
CA ARG A 166 0.73 9.19 19.79
C ARG A 166 -0.54 8.50 20.30
N GLU A 167 -1.68 8.74 19.66
CA GLU A 167 -2.98 8.20 20.07
C GLU A 167 -3.33 6.86 19.40
N ALA A 168 -2.47 6.35 18.50
CA ALA A 168 -2.65 5.09 17.79
C ALA A 168 -3.05 3.91 18.71
N PRO A 169 -2.40 3.68 19.89
CA PRO A 169 -2.79 2.59 20.78
C PRO A 169 -4.22 2.68 21.27
N ARG A 170 -4.72 3.89 21.54
CA ARG A 170 -6.11 4.09 21.99
C ARG A 170 -7.09 3.93 20.84
N LEU A 171 -6.74 4.44 19.66
CA LEU A 171 -7.54 4.33 18.45
C LEU A 171 -7.76 2.86 18.06
N ILE A 172 -6.68 2.09 17.99
CA ILE A 172 -6.71 0.65 17.69
C ILE A 172 -7.47 -0.12 18.77
N ARG A 173 -7.20 0.13 20.06
CA ARG A 173 -7.89 -0.52 21.17
C ARG A 173 -9.41 -0.30 21.14
N HIS A 174 -9.85 0.90 20.76
CA HIS A 174 -11.27 1.27 20.73
C HIS A 174 -11.96 0.99 19.40
N THR A 175 -11.25 0.53 18.38
CA THR A 175 -11.86 0.10 17.11
C THR A 175 -12.74 -1.14 17.35
N PRO A 176 -13.97 -1.22 16.77
CA PRO A 176 -14.83 -2.39 16.87
C PRO A 176 -14.11 -3.68 16.48
N ARG A 177 -14.40 -4.78 17.16
CA ARG A 177 -13.86 -6.09 16.76
C ARG A 177 -14.72 -6.69 15.66
N ARG A 178 -14.10 -7.06 14.54
CA ARG A 178 -14.81 -7.65 13.40
C ARG A 178 -15.26 -9.09 13.66
N LYS A 179 -14.51 -9.85 14.47
CA LYS A 179 -14.82 -11.25 14.85
C LYS A 179 -15.99 -11.43 15.83
N ARG A 180 -16.82 -10.41 16.08
CA ARG A 180 -18.03 -10.53 16.92
C ARG A 180 -19.29 -10.79 16.09
N HIS A 181 -19.27 -11.72 15.13
CA HIS A 181 -20.49 -12.09 14.41
C HIS A 181 -20.52 -13.58 14.03
N PRO A 182 -21.42 -14.37 14.62
CA PRO A 182 -22.05 -15.48 13.92
C PRO A 182 -22.90 -14.89 12.79
N ILE A 183 -22.80 -15.44 11.59
CA ILE A 183 -23.59 -15.09 10.41
C ILE A 183 -25.12 -15.18 10.68
N ASP A 184 -25.52 -15.87 11.76
CA ASP A 184 -26.91 -16.14 12.16
C ASP A 184 -27.55 -15.16 13.17
N SER A 185 -26.87 -14.11 13.63
CA SER A 185 -27.48 -13.21 14.63
C SER A 185 -28.46 -12.20 14.00
N LYS A 186 -29.78 -12.46 14.10
CA LYS A 186 -30.89 -11.58 13.65
C LYS A 186 -30.98 -10.18 14.30
N LYS A 187 -29.99 -9.74 15.09
CA LYS A 187 -30.00 -8.42 15.75
C LYS A 187 -28.77 -7.60 15.34
N PRO A 188 -28.95 -6.36 14.82
CA PRO A 188 -27.81 -5.50 14.52
C PRO A 188 -27.07 -5.17 15.82
N VAL A 189 -25.75 -5.38 15.82
CA VAL A 189 -24.91 -5.05 16.97
C VAL A 189 -24.84 -3.53 17.11
N LYS A 190 -25.24 -3.03 18.28
CA LYS A 190 -25.11 -1.61 18.61
C LYS A 190 -23.67 -1.33 19.05
N PHE A 191 -22.88 -0.70 18.18
CA PHE A 191 -21.56 -0.18 18.56
C PHE A 191 -21.71 1.02 19.49
N SER A 192 -20.80 1.16 20.45
CA SER A 192 -20.74 2.37 21.25
C SER A 192 -20.30 3.55 20.39
N LYS A 193 -20.76 4.78 20.70
CA LYS A 193 -20.35 5.99 19.97
C LYS A 193 -18.82 6.09 19.82
N LEU A 194 -18.06 5.76 20.87
CA LEU A 194 -16.60 5.74 20.84
C LEU A 194 -16.02 4.79 19.78
N GLN A 195 -16.61 3.60 19.64
CA GLN A 195 -16.16 2.61 18.66
C GLN A 195 -16.49 3.04 17.23
N THR A 196 -17.66 3.62 17.02
CA THR A 196 -18.05 4.17 15.71
C THR A 196 -17.10 5.28 15.28
N GLU A 197 -16.79 6.23 16.16
CA GLU A 197 -15.86 7.32 15.87
C GLU A 197 -14.43 6.80 15.61
N ALA A 198 -13.97 5.79 16.36
CA ALA A 198 -12.67 5.15 16.11
C ALA A 198 -12.60 4.49 14.72
N HIS A 199 -13.68 3.80 14.31
CA HIS A 199 -13.76 3.18 12.99
C HIS A 199 -13.73 4.23 11.87
N PHE A 200 -14.53 5.29 11.98
CA PHE A 200 -14.53 6.36 10.99
C PHE A 200 -13.20 7.11 10.94
N LEU A 201 -12.57 7.34 12.10
CA LEU A 201 -11.26 7.97 12.14
C LEU A 201 -10.21 7.15 11.39
N ASN A 202 -10.15 5.82 11.57
CA ASN A 202 -9.27 4.95 10.79
C ASN A 202 -9.54 5.05 9.28
N GLY A 203 -10.81 5.11 8.89
CA GLY A 203 -11.20 5.30 7.50
C GLY A 203 -10.68 6.64 6.94
N LEU A 204 -10.75 7.72 7.71
CA LEU A 204 -10.22 9.03 7.33
C LEU A 204 -8.70 9.04 7.14
N LEU A 205 -7.95 8.25 7.92
CA LEU A 205 -6.50 8.15 7.76
C LEU A 205 -6.09 7.56 6.41
N SER A 206 -7.02 6.93 5.70
CA SER A 206 -6.76 6.43 4.36
C SER A 206 -6.85 7.51 3.28
N ASP A 207 -7.21 8.77 3.57
CA ASP A 207 -7.25 9.83 2.56
C ASP A 207 -5.92 9.95 1.77
N THR A 208 -5.99 10.11 0.46
CA THR A 208 -4.81 10.09 -0.41
C THR A 208 -3.87 11.26 -0.14
N ARG A 209 -4.40 12.47 0.07
CA ARG A 209 -3.59 13.66 0.38
C ARG A 209 -2.90 13.48 1.73
N PHE A 210 -3.61 12.94 2.71
CA PHE A 210 -3.02 12.64 4.01
C PHE A 210 -1.90 11.59 3.91
N CYS A 211 -2.14 10.49 3.18
CA CYS A 211 -1.14 9.43 2.99
C CYS A 211 0.11 9.94 2.25
N GLU A 212 -0.02 10.85 1.30
CA GLU A 212 1.11 11.49 0.61
C GLU A 212 1.97 12.33 1.55
N VAL A 213 1.35 13.12 2.43
CA VAL A 213 2.07 13.91 3.44
C VAL A 213 2.76 12.99 4.45
N VAL A 214 2.09 11.93 4.90
CA VAL A 214 2.66 10.93 5.80
C VAL A 214 3.85 10.22 5.16
N ALA A 215 3.74 9.81 3.90
CA ALA A 215 4.79 9.12 3.17
C ALA A 215 6.10 9.93 3.07
N GLU A 216 6.00 11.25 2.92
CA GLU A 216 7.16 12.13 2.80
C GLU A 216 7.75 12.53 4.15
N GLU A 217 6.91 12.90 5.11
CA GLU A 217 7.37 13.60 6.31
C GLU A 217 7.46 12.71 7.55
N ILE A 218 6.64 11.65 7.63
CA ILE A 218 6.59 10.72 8.77
C ILE A 218 6.42 9.28 8.26
N PRO A 219 7.42 8.75 7.54
CA PRO A 219 7.32 7.42 6.95
C PRO A 219 7.21 6.29 8.00
N SER A 220 7.54 6.56 9.26
CA SER A 220 7.37 5.63 10.39
C SER A 220 5.91 5.47 10.85
N PHE A 221 4.98 6.33 10.42
CA PHE A 221 3.59 6.30 10.85
C PHE A 221 2.88 4.97 10.51
N PRO A 222 2.88 4.46 9.25
CA PRO A 222 2.27 3.16 8.94
C PRO A 222 2.93 2.00 9.70
N ALA A 223 4.26 2.03 9.87
CA ALA A 223 4.99 1.02 10.63
C ALA A 223 4.53 1.00 12.10
N HIS A 224 4.42 2.17 12.73
CA HIS A 224 3.96 2.29 14.11
C HIS A 224 2.52 1.81 14.29
N LEU A 225 1.62 2.13 13.35
CA LEU A 225 0.24 1.62 13.40
C LEU A 225 0.18 0.09 13.35
N VAL A 226 1.00 -0.51 12.47
CA VAL A 226 1.12 -1.96 12.34
C VAL A 226 1.68 -2.58 13.62
N GLU A 227 2.77 -2.04 14.17
CA GLU A 227 3.37 -2.51 15.43
C GLU A 227 2.34 -2.47 16.56
N VAL A 228 1.65 -1.35 16.73
CA VAL A 228 0.61 -1.21 17.77
C VAL A 228 -0.55 -2.19 17.55
N ALA A 229 -0.93 -2.48 16.30
CA ALA A 229 -1.95 -3.47 16.00
C ALA A 229 -1.50 -4.89 16.36
N VAL A 230 -0.24 -5.23 16.09
CA VAL A 230 0.37 -6.52 16.44
C VAL A 230 0.50 -6.65 17.96
N ASP A 231 1.03 -5.64 18.65
CA ASP A 231 1.23 -5.62 20.10
C ASP A 231 -0.09 -5.76 20.89
N LEU A 232 -1.18 -5.19 20.35
CA LEU A 232 -2.51 -5.29 20.95
C LEU A 232 -3.27 -6.56 20.50
N GLU A 233 -2.65 -7.43 19.70
CA GLU A 233 -3.26 -8.60 19.06
C GLU A 233 -4.56 -8.25 18.29
N ARG A 234 -4.58 -7.05 17.72
CA ARG A 234 -5.71 -6.48 16.97
C ARG A 234 -5.46 -6.57 15.47
N LEU A 235 -5.49 -7.80 14.97
CA LEU A 235 -5.36 -8.07 13.53
C LEU A 235 -6.57 -7.59 12.70
N ASP A 236 -7.70 -7.31 13.35
CA ASP A 236 -8.97 -7.02 12.69
C ASP A 236 -9.24 -5.51 12.44
N VAL A 237 -8.20 -4.69 12.52
CA VAL A 237 -8.31 -3.23 12.42
C VAL A 237 -8.27 -2.80 10.95
N PRO A 238 -9.14 -1.87 10.50
CA PRO A 238 -9.17 -1.41 9.11
C PRO A 238 -8.09 -0.35 8.84
N ILE A 239 -6.82 -0.70 9.02
CA ILE A 239 -5.66 0.15 8.65
C ILE A 239 -5.07 -0.21 7.29
N HIS A 240 -5.56 -1.27 6.64
CA HIS A 240 -5.03 -1.79 5.38
C HIS A 240 -4.97 -0.74 4.26
N LEU A 241 -6.04 0.01 4.04
CA LEU A 241 -6.11 1.00 2.96
C LEU A 241 -5.15 2.17 3.18
N MET A 242 -4.99 2.61 4.43
CA MET A 242 -4.02 3.62 4.81
C MET A 242 -2.59 3.15 4.55
N VAL A 243 -2.27 1.91 4.96
CA VAL A 243 -0.95 1.30 4.71
C VAL A 243 -0.70 1.17 3.21
N LYS A 244 -1.65 0.64 2.44
CA LYS A 244 -1.56 0.49 0.97
C LYS A 244 -1.30 1.85 0.29
N ARG A 245 -2.11 2.87 0.59
CA ARG A 245 -1.98 4.20 -0.03
C ARG A 245 -0.67 4.89 0.35
N THR A 246 -0.21 4.71 1.58
CA THR A 246 1.09 5.24 2.01
C THR A 246 2.24 4.53 1.29
N VAL A 247 2.19 3.20 1.15
CA VAL A 247 3.19 2.43 0.37
C VAL A 247 3.21 2.86 -1.09
N VAL A 248 2.04 3.05 -1.72
CA VAL A 248 1.95 3.59 -3.09
C VAL A 248 2.59 4.97 -3.19
N ALA A 249 2.29 5.88 -2.25
CA ALA A 249 2.86 7.22 -2.23
C ALA A 249 4.37 7.23 -1.98
N MET A 250 4.90 6.24 -1.24
CA MET A 250 6.34 6.05 -1.06
C MET A 250 6.99 5.49 -2.33
N LEU A 251 6.37 4.54 -3.03
CA LEU A 251 6.92 3.97 -4.26
C LEU A 251 7.01 4.99 -5.40
N SER A 252 6.08 5.94 -5.47
CA SER A 252 6.08 6.96 -6.52
C SER A 252 7.17 8.03 -6.38
N LYS A 253 7.88 8.10 -5.24
CA LYS A 253 8.84 9.16 -4.94
C LYS A 253 10.28 8.63 -4.86
N PRO A 254 11.19 9.14 -5.71
CA PRO A 254 12.63 8.90 -5.53
C PRO A 254 13.08 9.43 -4.16
N GLY A 255 13.85 8.63 -3.42
CA GLY A 255 14.31 8.99 -2.07
C GLY A 255 13.31 8.74 -0.93
N SER A 256 12.18 8.07 -1.20
CA SER A 256 11.28 7.63 -0.14
C SER A 256 11.95 6.64 0.82
N ALA A 257 11.39 6.53 2.04
CA ALA A 257 11.92 5.64 3.05
C ALA A 257 11.99 4.17 2.60
N LEU A 258 11.05 3.70 1.77
CA LEU A 258 11.09 2.34 1.22
C LEU A 258 12.31 2.12 0.31
N ARG A 259 12.64 3.10 -0.53
CA ARG A 259 13.77 3.02 -1.45
C ARG A 259 15.09 3.10 -0.68
N VAL A 260 15.15 3.98 0.33
CA VAL A 260 16.30 4.12 1.24
C VAL A 260 16.55 2.82 2.01
N GLU A 261 15.53 2.20 2.58
CA GLU A 261 15.70 0.92 3.31
C GLU A 261 16.12 -0.24 2.40
N ASN A 262 15.86 -0.15 1.09
CA ASN A 262 16.21 -1.21 0.16
C ASN A 262 17.57 -0.99 -0.55
N GLU A 263 18.24 0.14 -0.31
CA GLU A 263 19.54 0.46 -0.87
C GLU A 263 20.67 -0.01 0.08
N TRP A 264 21.18 -1.21 -0.14
CA TRP A 264 22.17 -1.86 0.75
C TRP A 264 23.51 -1.13 0.85
N LEU A 265 24.03 -0.57 -0.24
CA LEU A 265 25.41 -0.04 -0.30
C LEU A 265 25.55 1.40 0.22
N GLY A 266 24.45 2.16 0.34
CA GLY A 266 24.50 3.61 0.58
C GLY A 266 24.08 4.09 1.97
N GLN A 267 23.38 3.27 2.77
CA GLN A 267 22.46 3.80 3.80
C GLN A 267 22.75 3.36 5.24
N GLY A 268 23.87 2.66 5.49
CA GLY A 268 24.31 2.28 6.84
C GLY A 268 23.27 1.44 7.63
N TYR A 269 23.07 1.75 8.91
CA TYR A 269 22.20 0.98 9.80
C TYR A 269 20.73 0.93 9.36
N ILE A 270 20.20 1.98 8.71
CA ILE A 270 18.79 2.03 8.30
C ILE A 270 18.51 0.99 7.20
N GLY A 271 19.43 0.83 6.25
CA GLY A 271 19.33 -0.19 5.20
C GLY A 271 19.44 -1.62 5.72
N GLU A 272 20.13 -1.84 6.84
CA GLU A 272 20.22 -3.15 7.50
C GLU A 272 19.01 -3.44 8.40
N ALA A 273 18.64 -2.48 9.25
CA ALA A 273 17.58 -2.65 10.23
C ALA A 273 16.18 -2.69 9.59
N LYS A 274 16.00 -1.93 8.49
CA LYS A 274 14.76 -1.85 7.71
C LYS A 274 13.50 -1.63 8.57
N PRO A 275 13.48 -0.62 9.47
CA PRO A 275 12.45 -0.48 10.49
C PRO A 275 11.03 -0.37 9.92
N ILE A 276 10.84 0.29 8.77
CA ILE A 276 9.50 0.46 8.18
C ILE A 276 9.08 -0.82 7.46
N THR A 277 9.89 -1.27 6.51
CA THR A 277 9.56 -2.43 5.69
C THR A 277 9.48 -3.71 6.50
N ARG A 278 10.35 -3.91 7.49
CA ARG A 278 10.28 -5.06 8.40
C ARG A 278 9.01 -5.02 9.25
N SER A 279 8.68 -3.89 9.86
CA SER A 279 7.48 -3.80 10.70
C SER A 279 6.21 -4.06 9.91
N VAL A 280 6.11 -3.55 8.68
CA VAL A 280 4.92 -3.74 7.82
C VAL A 280 4.88 -5.15 7.20
N PHE A 281 5.94 -5.59 6.53
CA PHE A 281 5.87 -6.74 5.63
C PHE A 281 6.26 -8.07 6.29
N TRP A 282 7.08 -8.07 7.34
CA TRP A 282 7.42 -9.30 8.08
C TRP A 282 6.22 -9.91 8.80
N ASN A 283 5.28 -9.06 9.24
CA ASN A 283 4.08 -9.46 9.98
C ASN A 283 2.98 -10.01 9.05
N TRP A 284 3.28 -11.12 8.38
CA TRP A 284 2.40 -11.74 7.39
C TRP A 284 0.99 -12.05 7.92
N HIS A 285 0.86 -12.43 9.21
CA HIS A 285 -0.44 -12.69 9.83
C HIS A 285 -1.37 -11.47 9.79
N LEU A 286 -0.82 -10.26 9.98
CA LEU A 286 -1.60 -9.03 9.88
C LEU A 286 -1.99 -8.75 8.44
N LEU A 287 -1.04 -8.90 7.51
CA LEU A 287 -1.31 -8.69 6.07
C LEU A 287 -2.39 -9.64 5.54
N GLU A 288 -2.37 -10.90 5.95
CA GLU A 288 -3.41 -11.88 5.60
C GLU A 288 -4.76 -11.61 6.29
N SER A 289 -4.73 -10.95 7.46
CA SER A 289 -5.94 -10.62 8.22
C SER A 289 -6.69 -9.39 7.71
N TYR A 290 -6.07 -8.61 6.81
CA TYR A 290 -6.72 -7.56 6.04
C TYR A 290 -7.74 -8.17 5.06
N GLU A 291 -8.83 -8.67 5.64
CA GLU A 291 -10.12 -8.89 5.02
C GLU A 291 -10.08 -9.49 3.60
N LEU A 292 -9.62 -10.73 3.46
CA LEU A 292 -9.70 -11.48 2.19
C LEU A 292 -8.96 -10.80 1.01
N GLY A 293 -7.95 -9.98 1.30
CA GLY A 293 -6.89 -9.61 0.37
C GLY A 293 -7.18 -8.49 -0.64
N LEU A 294 -8.42 -8.02 -0.77
CA LEU A 294 -8.81 -7.01 -1.80
C LEU A 294 -8.03 -5.68 -1.72
N GLU A 295 -7.45 -5.35 -0.58
CA GLU A 295 -6.72 -4.09 -0.38
C GLU A 295 -5.38 -4.29 0.36
N SER A 296 -4.70 -5.40 0.06
CA SER A 296 -3.35 -5.65 0.57
C SER A 296 -2.34 -4.59 0.09
N PRO A 297 -1.38 -4.14 0.91
CA PRO A 297 -0.28 -3.28 0.45
C PRO A 297 0.69 -3.99 -0.50
N LEU A 298 0.57 -5.32 -0.66
CA LEU A 298 1.32 -6.11 -1.66
C LEU A 298 0.61 -6.15 -3.03
N ASP A 299 -0.68 -5.81 -3.07
CA ASP A 299 -1.51 -5.84 -4.25
C ASP A 299 -1.44 -4.50 -5.01
N LEU A 300 -0.43 -4.37 -5.87
CA LEU A 300 -0.06 -3.12 -6.53
C LEU A 300 -0.08 -3.19 -8.07
N HIS A 301 -0.79 -4.16 -8.64
CA HIS A 301 -0.72 -4.46 -10.09
C HIS A 301 -1.22 -3.33 -11.01
N TYR A 302 -2.43 -2.79 -10.82
CA TYR A 302 -3.03 -1.79 -11.72
C TYR A 302 -3.85 -0.76 -10.93
N PRO A 303 -3.73 0.55 -11.21
CA PRO A 303 -2.95 1.19 -12.29
C PRO A 303 -1.46 1.42 -11.98
N TYR A 304 -0.98 1.07 -10.78
CA TYR A 304 0.31 1.56 -10.27
C TYR A 304 1.54 0.97 -10.99
N ALA A 305 1.59 -0.34 -11.24
CA ALA A 305 2.81 -0.99 -11.73
C ALA A 305 3.15 -0.73 -13.21
N ARG A 306 2.25 -0.08 -13.97
CA ARG A 306 2.42 0.12 -15.43
C ARG A 306 3.64 0.97 -15.78
N ASP A 307 3.93 1.98 -14.97
CA ASP A 307 4.93 3.01 -15.27
C ASP A 307 6.16 2.94 -14.34
N TRP A 308 6.28 1.84 -13.58
CA TRP A 308 7.39 1.62 -12.67
C TRP A 308 8.70 1.45 -13.42
N ASP A 309 9.72 2.17 -12.94
CA ASP A 309 11.10 1.99 -13.35
C ASP A 309 11.73 0.78 -12.63
N LYS A 310 12.94 0.40 -13.07
CA LYS A 310 13.73 -0.68 -12.47
C LYS A 310 13.85 -0.57 -10.95
N ASP A 311 14.10 0.63 -10.43
CA ASP A 311 14.34 0.83 -9.00
C ASP A 311 13.05 0.72 -8.17
N THR A 312 11.91 1.11 -8.74
CA THR A 312 10.60 0.91 -8.12
C THR A 312 10.28 -0.58 -8.06
N TRP A 313 10.54 -1.34 -9.14
CA TRP A 313 10.43 -2.81 -9.14
C TRP A 313 11.35 -3.45 -8.10
N ARG A 314 12.61 -3.03 -8.03
CA ARG A 314 13.56 -3.50 -7.00
C ARG A 314 13.03 -3.26 -5.60
N THR A 315 12.45 -2.09 -5.34
CA THR A 315 11.84 -1.72 -4.05
C THR A 315 10.64 -2.60 -3.74
N TYR A 316 9.74 -2.80 -4.70
CA TYR A 316 8.62 -3.72 -4.60
C TYR A 316 9.06 -5.14 -4.21
N PHE A 317 10.03 -5.69 -4.94
CA PHE A 317 10.56 -7.02 -4.66
C PHE A 317 11.31 -7.10 -3.32
N GLY A 318 11.95 -6.01 -2.87
CA GLY A 318 12.52 -5.92 -1.52
C GLY A 318 11.47 -6.10 -0.41
N MET A 319 10.31 -5.48 -0.56
CA MET A 319 9.18 -5.65 0.37
C MET A 319 8.58 -7.06 0.28
N ALA A 320 8.42 -7.58 -0.94
CA ALA A 320 7.91 -8.94 -1.16
C ALA A 320 8.83 -10.01 -0.52
N ARG A 321 10.16 -9.84 -0.59
CA ARG A 321 11.13 -10.72 0.10
C ARG A 321 10.89 -10.75 1.60
N LEU A 322 10.73 -9.60 2.25
CA LEU A 322 10.48 -9.53 3.70
C LEU A 322 9.17 -10.23 4.11
N TYR A 323 8.15 -10.15 3.27
CA TYR A 323 6.91 -10.89 3.47
C TYR A 323 7.12 -12.41 3.35
N VAL A 324 7.82 -12.86 2.32
CA VAL A 324 8.16 -14.28 2.10
C VAL A 324 9.02 -14.82 3.25
N ASP A 325 10.00 -14.06 3.72
CA ASP A 325 10.84 -14.42 4.86
C ASP A 325 10.00 -14.56 6.14
N GLY A 326 9.10 -13.61 6.40
CA GLY A 326 8.16 -13.68 7.51
C GLY A 326 7.26 -14.92 7.44
N LEU A 327 6.73 -15.22 6.25
CA LEU A 327 5.86 -16.36 5.98
C LEU A 327 6.56 -17.72 6.14
N THR A 328 7.84 -17.81 5.77
CA THR A 328 8.65 -19.04 5.79
C THR A 328 9.40 -19.25 7.10
N SER A 329 9.57 -18.20 7.92
CA SER A 329 10.36 -18.19 9.17
C SER A 329 10.02 -19.28 10.19
N LYS A 330 8.78 -19.78 10.24
CA LYS A 330 8.30 -20.77 11.24
C LYS A 330 8.41 -22.22 10.78
N GLY A 331 9.11 -22.52 9.68
CA GLY A 331 9.39 -23.89 9.22
C GLY A 331 8.18 -24.65 8.66
N ARG A 332 7.02 -23.99 8.50
CA ARG A 332 5.89 -24.45 7.69
C ARG A 332 5.38 -23.27 6.88
N ALA A 333 5.78 -23.22 5.61
CA ALA A 333 5.34 -22.16 4.72
C ALA A 333 3.87 -22.35 4.33
N ASN A 334 3.05 -21.33 4.56
CA ASN A 334 1.66 -21.31 4.10
C ASN A 334 1.61 -20.77 2.66
N TRP A 335 1.71 -21.66 1.67
CA TRP A 335 1.67 -21.25 0.26
C TRP A 335 0.29 -20.77 -0.19
N HIS A 336 -0.78 -21.13 0.52
CA HIS A 336 -2.15 -20.64 0.24
C HIS A 336 -2.37 -19.18 0.69
N ALA A 337 -1.34 -18.50 1.19
CA ALA A 337 -1.43 -17.11 1.59
C ALA A 337 -1.76 -16.22 0.38
N GLN A 338 -2.76 -15.35 0.53
CA GLN A 338 -3.23 -14.50 -0.57
C GLN A 338 -2.15 -13.50 -0.99
N GLY A 339 -1.30 -13.06 -0.05
CA GLY A 339 -0.16 -12.21 -0.36
C GLY A 339 0.76 -12.77 -1.45
N ILE A 340 0.99 -14.09 -1.48
CA ILE A 340 1.78 -14.73 -2.54
C ILE A 340 1.10 -14.57 -3.89
N ARG A 341 -0.22 -14.78 -3.97
CA ARG A 341 -0.96 -14.62 -5.22
C ARG A 341 -0.91 -13.18 -5.72
N TYR A 342 -1.06 -12.18 -4.85
CA TYR A 342 -0.91 -10.77 -5.23
C TYR A 342 0.50 -10.44 -5.73
N ILE A 343 1.52 -10.99 -5.07
CA ILE A 343 2.90 -10.81 -5.48
C ILE A 343 3.14 -11.43 -6.87
N LEU A 344 2.68 -12.65 -7.12
CA LEU A 344 2.85 -13.32 -8.41
C LEU A 344 2.11 -12.58 -9.54
N THR A 345 0.85 -12.17 -9.30
CA THR A 345 0.09 -11.36 -10.26
C THR A 345 0.77 -10.03 -10.56
N THR A 346 1.34 -9.36 -9.55
CA THR A 346 2.09 -8.12 -9.76
C THR A 346 3.41 -8.40 -10.49
N THR A 347 4.09 -9.51 -10.17
CA THR A 347 5.34 -9.93 -10.81
C THR A 347 5.14 -10.21 -12.31
N GLU A 348 3.99 -10.77 -12.71
CA GLU A 348 3.65 -10.95 -14.12
C GLU A 348 3.73 -9.63 -14.92
N LYS A 349 3.35 -8.51 -14.30
CA LYS A 349 3.43 -7.17 -14.93
C LYS A 349 4.85 -6.68 -15.18
N ALA A 350 5.83 -7.16 -14.42
CA ALA A 350 7.24 -6.90 -14.71
C ALA A 350 7.67 -7.47 -16.08
N PHE A 351 6.97 -8.50 -16.58
CA PHE A 351 7.27 -9.16 -17.85
C PHE A 351 6.34 -8.76 -19.00
N GLU A 352 5.29 -7.97 -18.76
CA GLU A 352 4.27 -7.61 -19.78
C GLU A 352 4.88 -6.96 -21.02
N ASN A 353 5.90 -6.13 -20.81
CA ASN A 353 6.55 -5.35 -21.86
C ASN A 353 7.74 -6.07 -22.51
N ILE A 354 8.06 -7.30 -22.09
CA ILE A 354 9.24 -8.01 -22.59
C ILE A 354 9.13 -8.33 -24.08
N GLY A 355 7.90 -8.41 -24.62
CA GLY A 355 7.62 -8.65 -26.03
C GLY A 355 7.70 -7.42 -26.95
N SER A 356 7.86 -6.21 -26.40
CA SER A 356 7.72 -4.95 -27.16
C SER A 356 9.05 -4.44 -27.71
N GLU A 357 9.31 -4.62 -29.00
CA GLU A 357 10.59 -4.25 -29.65
C GLU A 357 10.94 -2.75 -29.50
N GLU A 358 9.93 -1.85 -29.55
CA GLU A 358 10.10 -0.40 -29.42
C GLU A 358 10.76 0.00 -28.09
N LYS A 359 10.49 -0.75 -27.01
CA LYS A 359 10.99 -0.47 -25.65
C LYS A 359 12.47 -0.81 -25.46
N TYR A 360 13.11 -1.43 -26.46
CA TYR A 360 14.54 -1.73 -26.48
C TYR A 360 15.34 -0.74 -27.34
N SER A 361 14.74 0.37 -27.77
CA SER A 361 15.43 1.43 -28.50
C SER A 361 16.48 2.14 -27.64
N ASP A 362 16.18 2.37 -26.36
CA ASP A 362 17.11 2.93 -25.38
C ASP A 362 17.58 1.87 -24.39
N VAL A 363 18.82 1.42 -24.57
CA VAL A 363 19.46 0.41 -23.70
C VAL A 363 19.67 0.93 -22.29
N PHE A 364 19.83 2.25 -22.10
CA PHE A 364 20.13 2.85 -20.79
C PHE A 364 18.88 3.29 -20.02
N SER A 365 17.70 3.15 -20.61
CA SER A 365 16.43 3.53 -19.98
C SER A 365 16.19 2.73 -18.71
N SER A 366 15.84 3.42 -17.63
CA SER A 366 15.39 2.78 -16.38
C SER A 366 14.12 1.93 -16.56
N HIS A 367 13.42 2.10 -17.69
CA HIS A 367 12.23 1.34 -18.07
C HIS A 367 12.54 0.20 -19.06
N ASN A 368 13.82 -0.12 -19.26
CA ASN A 368 14.23 -1.23 -20.11
C ASN A 368 13.61 -2.56 -19.63
N PRO A 369 12.84 -3.28 -20.48
CA PRO A 369 12.15 -4.49 -20.07
C PRO A 369 13.08 -5.59 -19.56
N THR A 370 14.30 -5.74 -20.10
CA THR A 370 15.26 -6.74 -19.63
C THR A 370 15.68 -6.48 -18.19
N TRP A 371 15.91 -5.21 -17.82
CA TRP A 371 16.32 -4.87 -16.47
C TRP A 371 15.22 -5.11 -15.45
N ILE A 372 13.98 -4.77 -15.80
CA ILE A 372 12.81 -5.02 -14.97
C ILE A 372 12.59 -6.54 -14.80
N ALA A 373 12.67 -7.29 -15.90
CA ALA A 373 12.55 -8.75 -15.88
C ALA A 373 13.64 -9.42 -15.03
N ASN A 374 14.86 -8.88 -15.03
CA ASN A 374 15.94 -9.40 -14.17
C ASN A 374 15.65 -9.20 -12.67
N GLU A 375 15.13 -8.05 -12.24
CA GLU A 375 14.73 -7.83 -10.84
C GLU A 375 13.63 -8.83 -10.42
N ALA A 376 12.67 -9.09 -11.32
CA ALA A 376 11.62 -10.09 -11.10
C ALA A 376 12.16 -11.52 -11.04
N ASN A 377 13.08 -11.88 -11.93
CA ASN A 377 13.72 -13.20 -11.93
C ASN A 377 14.51 -13.44 -10.65
N ASP A 378 15.26 -12.45 -10.17
CA ASP A 378 16.03 -12.56 -8.93
C ASP A 378 15.10 -12.74 -7.73
N PHE A 379 13.98 -12.01 -7.69
CA PHE A 379 12.94 -12.25 -6.71
C PHE A 379 12.35 -13.66 -6.77
N LEU A 380 11.99 -14.16 -7.96
CA LEU A 380 11.42 -15.50 -8.13
C LEU A 380 12.41 -16.60 -7.70
N LYS A 381 13.72 -16.42 -7.94
CA LYS A 381 14.76 -17.32 -7.42
C LYS A 381 14.77 -17.33 -5.89
N ASP A 382 14.74 -16.16 -5.26
CA ASP A 382 14.72 -16.04 -3.80
C ASP A 382 13.47 -16.66 -3.19
N LEU A 383 12.31 -16.44 -3.82
CA LEU A 383 11.04 -17.05 -3.45
C LEU A 383 11.13 -18.58 -3.47
N VAL A 384 11.65 -19.16 -4.55
CA VAL A 384 11.80 -20.62 -4.66
C VAL A 384 12.74 -21.17 -3.59
N LYS A 385 13.88 -20.51 -3.35
CA LYS A 385 14.84 -20.92 -2.30
C LYS A 385 14.22 -20.87 -0.91
N ALA A 386 13.46 -19.81 -0.61
CA ALA A 386 12.80 -19.63 0.69
C ALA A 386 11.77 -20.74 0.96
N PHE A 387 10.93 -21.08 -0.01
CA PHE A 387 9.94 -22.15 0.13
C PHE A 387 10.56 -23.55 0.16
N ASP A 388 11.60 -23.80 -0.63
CA ASP A 388 12.31 -25.10 -0.62
C ASP A 388 13.02 -25.32 0.73
N LYS A 389 13.65 -24.29 1.30
CA LYS A 389 14.29 -24.35 2.63
C LYS A 389 13.29 -24.54 3.78
N ALA A 390 12.09 -24.00 3.64
CA ALA A 390 11.05 -24.10 4.67
C ALA A 390 10.26 -25.42 4.64
N ASP A 391 10.74 -26.42 3.88
CA ASP A 391 10.01 -27.66 3.58
C ASP A 391 8.55 -27.39 3.17
N GLY A 392 8.36 -26.31 2.39
CA GLY A 392 7.05 -25.95 1.86
C GLY A 392 6.44 -27.17 1.16
N TRP A 393 5.24 -27.56 1.58
CA TRP A 393 4.56 -28.75 1.07
C TRP A 393 4.35 -28.63 -0.44
N VAL A 394 5.19 -29.31 -1.21
CA VAL A 394 4.97 -29.59 -2.64
C VAL A 394 4.24 -30.92 -2.67
N ASP A 395 2.90 -30.88 -2.63
CA ASP A 395 2.13 -32.11 -2.78
C ASP A 395 2.32 -32.61 -4.22
N PHE A 396 2.62 -33.90 -4.32
CA PHE A 396 2.83 -34.57 -5.59
C PHE A 396 1.67 -35.53 -5.80
N ASN A 397 0.64 -35.06 -6.50
CA ASN A 397 -0.36 -35.97 -6.99
C ASN A 397 -0.10 -36.29 -8.47
N ARG A 398 0.17 -37.56 -8.78
CA ARG A 398 0.34 -38.02 -10.18
C ARG A 398 -0.91 -37.79 -11.03
N SER A 399 -2.08 -37.63 -10.40
CA SER A 399 -3.34 -37.31 -11.05
C SER A 399 -3.65 -35.81 -11.10
N ASP A 400 -2.77 -34.93 -10.62
CA ASP A 400 -3.01 -33.49 -10.74
C ASP A 400 -3.07 -33.11 -12.20
N ASP A 401 -4.15 -32.44 -12.58
CA ASP A 401 -4.23 -31.77 -13.86
C ASP A 401 -3.18 -30.67 -13.86
N PHE A 402 -2.14 -30.84 -14.68
CA PHE A 402 -1.03 -29.90 -14.86
C PHE A 402 -1.51 -28.49 -15.26
N ARG A 403 -2.79 -28.32 -15.62
CA ARG A 403 -3.42 -27.05 -16.00
C ARG A 403 -4.09 -26.32 -14.82
N TYR A 404 -4.46 -27.02 -13.75
CA TYR A 404 -5.38 -26.49 -12.71
C TYR A 404 -4.96 -26.82 -11.27
N GLY A 405 -3.67 -27.04 -11.02
CA GLY A 405 -3.19 -27.16 -9.64
C GLY A 405 -3.36 -25.84 -8.89
N SER A 406 -3.74 -25.93 -7.61
CA SER A 406 -3.90 -24.75 -6.76
C SER A 406 -2.61 -24.38 -6.03
N ASP A 407 -1.53 -25.14 -6.19
CA ASP A 407 -0.28 -25.03 -5.46
C ASP A 407 0.71 -24.02 -6.04
N LEU A 408 1.66 -23.57 -5.22
CA LEU A 408 2.70 -22.60 -5.61
C LEU A 408 3.46 -23.02 -6.88
N SER A 409 3.70 -24.32 -7.09
CA SER A 409 4.39 -24.77 -8.30
C SER A 409 3.55 -24.59 -9.57
N SER A 410 2.22 -24.66 -9.46
CA SER A 410 1.29 -24.34 -10.56
C SER A 410 1.21 -22.85 -10.82
N ASP A 411 1.12 -22.03 -9.76
CA ASP A 411 1.08 -20.56 -9.91
C ASP A 411 2.36 -20.04 -10.58
N LEU A 412 3.53 -20.55 -10.16
CA LEU A 412 4.81 -20.23 -10.79
C LEU A 412 4.91 -20.74 -12.23
N ALA A 413 4.44 -21.96 -12.50
CA ALA A 413 4.42 -22.50 -13.86
C ALA A 413 3.50 -21.68 -14.78
N SER A 414 2.35 -21.23 -14.27
CA SER A 414 1.41 -20.36 -14.99
C SER A 414 2.03 -18.99 -15.29
N LEU A 415 2.71 -18.39 -14.31
CA LEU A 415 3.45 -17.16 -14.53
C LEU A 415 4.50 -17.34 -15.63
N TYR A 416 5.38 -18.35 -15.53
CA TYR A 416 6.40 -18.58 -16.54
C TYR A 416 5.84 -18.92 -17.93
N PHE A 417 4.69 -19.59 -17.99
CA PHE A 417 3.99 -19.87 -19.24
C PHE A 417 3.62 -18.57 -19.96
N GLU A 418 2.97 -17.62 -19.27
CA GLU A 418 2.61 -16.33 -19.86
C GLU A 418 3.85 -15.45 -20.15
N VAL A 419 4.89 -15.49 -19.31
CA VAL A 419 6.17 -14.81 -19.58
C VAL A 419 6.83 -15.33 -20.87
N ILE A 420 6.86 -16.65 -21.07
CA ILE A 420 7.37 -17.26 -22.29
C ILE A 420 6.57 -16.81 -23.51
N PHE A 421 5.24 -16.72 -23.40
CA PHE A 421 4.40 -16.24 -24.49
C PHE A 421 4.66 -14.78 -24.85
N ASN A 422 4.85 -13.91 -23.87
CA ASN A 422 5.21 -12.50 -24.09
C ASN A 422 6.59 -12.38 -24.74
N ALA A 423 7.59 -13.10 -24.24
CA ALA A 423 8.94 -13.12 -24.82
C ALA A 423 8.98 -13.73 -26.23
N ALA A 424 8.08 -14.67 -26.53
CA ALA A 424 7.95 -15.23 -27.86
C ALA A 424 7.60 -14.18 -28.90
N GLN A 425 6.99 -13.04 -28.54
CA GLN A 425 6.55 -12.02 -29.50
C GLN A 425 7.72 -11.32 -30.22
N ILE A 426 8.90 -11.22 -29.58
CA ILE A 426 10.10 -10.68 -30.24
C ILE A 426 10.57 -11.64 -31.31
N ASN A 427 10.73 -11.12 -32.53
CA ASN A 427 11.14 -11.94 -33.66
C ASN A 427 12.10 -11.17 -34.58
N THR A 428 13.28 -10.84 -34.04
CA THR A 428 14.33 -10.13 -34.75
C THR A 428 15.44 -11.08 -35.21
N LYS A 429 16.07 -10.76 -36.36
CA LYS A 429 17.27 -11.49 -36.83
C LYS A 429 18.51 -11.20 -35.96
N GLU A 430 18.47 -10.12 -35.19
CA GLU A 430 19.53 -9.72 -34.26
C GLU A 430 19.61 -10.64 -33.02
N PHE A 431 20.72 -10.56 -32.29
CA PHE A 431 20.92 -11.28 -31.04
C PHE A 431 19.85 -10.98 -29.97
N ARG A 432 19.09 -9.87 -30.12
CA ARG A 432 18.03 -9.46 -29.19
C ARG A 432 16.98 -10.54 -28.95
N MET A 433 16.56 -11.28 -29.98
CA MET A 433 15.62 -12.39 -29.81
C MET A 433 16.20 -13.48 -28.88
N TRP A 434 17.49 -13.80 -29.01
CA TRP A 434 18.17 -14.74 -28.12
C TRP A 434 18.34 -14.15 -26.72
N ASP A 435 18.73 -12.89 -26.59
CA ASP A 435 18.92 -12.23 -25.30
C ASP A 435 17.63 -12.22 -24.46
N VAL A 436 16.49 -11.93 -25.08
CA VAL A 436 15.20 -11.93 -24.39
C VAL A 436 14.70 -13.35 -24.12
N GLN A 437 14.59 -14.19 -25.15
CA GLN A 437 13.97 -15.51 -24.99
C GLN A 437 14.85 -16.47 -24.19
N HIS A 438 16.16 -16.49 -24.46
CA HIS A 438 17.10 -17.37 -23.78
C HIS A 438 17.67 -16.75 -22.51
N ASN A 439 18.38 -15.62 -22.59
CA ASN A 439 19.13 -15.11 -21.43
C ASN A 439 18.21 -14.56 -20.33
N THR A 440 17.15 -13.82 -20.71
CA THR A 440 16.26 -13.15 -19.77
C THR A 440 15.16 -14.06 -19.24
N VAL A 441 14.56 -14.90 -20.09
CA VAL A 441 13.42 -15.76 -19.68
C VAL A 441 13.83 -17.19 -19.39
N TRP A 442 14.51 -17.87 -20.32
CA TRP A 442 14.78 -19.31 -20.19
C TRP A 442 15.87 -19.66 -19.18
N SER A 443 16.98 -18.92 -19.21
CA SER A 443 18.17 -19.20 -18.40
C SER A 443 17.88 -19.15 -16.90
N PRO A 444 17.11 -18.17 -16.36
CA PRO A 444 16.76 -18.15 -14.93
C PRO A 444 15.94 -19.36 -14.48
N ILE A 445 15.06 -19.89 -15.34
CA ILE A 445 14.26 -21.09 -15.04
C ILE A 445 15.18 -22.33 -14.90
N ASN A 446 16.27 -22.37 -15.68
CA ASN A 446 17.26 -23.44 -15.68
C ASN A 446 18.53 -23.14 -14.87
N GLY A 447 18.57 -22.02 -14.15
CA GLY A 447 19.75 -21.58 -13.43
C GLY A 447 20.17 -22.59 -12.35
N HIS A 448 21.49 -22.79 -12.22
CA HIS A 448 22.08 -23.71 -11.25
C HIS A 448 21.60 -23.46 -9.81
N GLU A 449 21.36 -22.21 -9.44
CA GLU A 449 20.93 -21.80 -8.10
C GLU A 449 19.60 -22.39 -7.63
N VAL A 450 18.71 -22.69 -8.57
CA VAL A 450 17.37 -23.25 -8.29
C VAL A 450 17.22 -24.66 -8.88
N GLN A 451 18.23 -25.17 -9.58
CA GLN A 451 18.17 -26.41 -10.34
C GLN A 451 17.83 -27.63 -9.51
N ASP A 452 18.35 -27.69 -8.29
CA ASP A 452 18.17 -28.86 -7.44
C ASP A 452 16.97 -28.79 -6.49
N THR A 453 16.32 -27.63 -6.39
CA THR A 453 15.14 -27.44 -5.53
C THR A 453 13.98 -28.32 -5.99
N LYS A 454 13.24 -28.90 -5.03
CA LYS A 454 12.08 -29.76 -5.32
C LYS A 454 10.98 -28.95 -6.01
N LEU A 455 10.79 -27.71 -5.57
CA LEU A 455 9.80 -26.78 -6.12
C LEU A 455 10.08 -26.47 -7.60
N MET A 456 11.30 -26.07 -7.98
CA MET A 456 11.62 -25.75 -9.38
C MET A 456 11.52 -26.96 -10.30
N LYS A 457 11.94 -28.15 -9.82
CA LYS A 457 11.74 -29.41 -10.57
C LYS A 457 10.26 -29.64 -10.92
N MET A 458 9.35 -29.30 -9.99
CA MET A 458 7.91 -29.38 -10.23
C MET A 458 7.42 -28.31 -11.21
N VAL A 459 7.83 -27.06 -11.00
CA VAL A 459 7.51 -25.93 -11.89
C VAL A 459 7.88 -26.25 -13.33
N ARG A 460 9.13 -26.70 -13.57
CA ARG A 460 9.60 -27.07 -14.92
C ARG A 460 8.77 -28.20 -15.53
N ARG A 461 8.41 -29.21 -14.74
CA ARG A 461 7.59 -30.33 -15.22
C ARG A 461 6.20 -29.85 -15.66
N LYS A 462 5.53 -29.03 -14.84
CA LYS A 462 4.23 -28.42 -15.15
C LYS A 462 4.33 -27.52 -16.38
N LEU A 463 5.32 -26.64 -16.41
CA LEU A 463 5.59 -25.72 -17.53
C LEU A 463 5.77 -26.45 -18.86
N ARG A 464 6.59 -27.51 -18.91
CA ARG A 464 6.75 -28.33 -20.14
C ARG A 464 5.44 -28.90 -20.63
N ARG A 465 4.59 -29.36 -19.71
CA ARG A 465 3.31 -29.96 -20.05
C ARG A 465 2.35 -28.90 -20.58
N MET A 466 2.29 -27.72 -19.95
CA MET A 466 1.47 -26.60 -20.41
C MET A 466 1.87 -26.16 -21.83
N ILE A 467 3.18 -25.99 -22.09
CA ILE A 467 3.69 -25.64 -23.43
C ILE A 467 3.30 -26.70 -24.46
N TRP A 468 3.51 -27.98 -24.16
CA TRP A 468 3.16 -29.07 -25.06
C TRP A 468 1.65 -29.15 -25.33
N ASP A 469 0.83 -29.01 -24.30
CA ASP A 469 -0.62 -29.05 -24.42
C ASP A 469 -1.14 -27.90 -25.31
N GLU A 470 -0.55 -26.71 -25.21
CA GLU A 470 -0.92 -25.58 -26.07
C GLU A 470 -0.50 -25.78 -27.52
N VAL A 471 0.66 -26.40 -27.79
CA VAL A 471 1.07 -26.78 -29.15
C VAL A 471 0.14 -27.86 -29.71
N LYS A 472 -0.17 -28.89 -28.91
CA LYS A 472 -1.05 -29.99 -29.30
C LYS A 472 -2.48 -29.55 -29.56
N ARG A 473 -2.97 -28.47 -28.90
CA ARG A 473 -4.28 -27.88 -29.20
C ARG A 473 -4.44 -27.45 -30.65
N MET A 474 -3.34 -27.19 -31.37
CA MET A 474 -3.40 -26.91 -32.81
C MET A 474 -3.87 -28.12 -33.65
N ASP A 475 -3.69 -29.34 -33.15
CA ASP A 475 -4.24 -30.55 -33.79
C ASP A 475 -5.75 -30.71 -33.48
N GLU A 476 -6.19 -30.30 -32.29
CA GLU A 476 -7.56 -30.53 -31.79
C GLU A 476 -8.55 -29.45 -32.26
N PHE A 477 -8.13 -28.17 -32.26
CA PHE A 477 -8.98 -27.01 -32.54
C PHE A 477 -8.53 -26.21 -33.77
N GLY A 478 -7.49 -26.68 -34.47
CA GLY A 478 -6.91 -26.03 -35.63
C GLY A 478 -5.74 -25.07 -35.31
N PRO A 479 -4.96 -24.66 -36.33
CA PRO A 479 -3.78 -23.81 -36.15
C PRO A 479 -4.11 -22.47 -35.49
N ASN A 480 -3.33 -22.05 -34.50
CA ASN A 480 -3.56 -20.80 -33.78
C ASN A 480 -2.25 -20.06 -33.44
N TYR A 481 -2.35 -18.74 -33.22
CA TYR A 481 -1.17 -17.90 -32.97
C TYR A 481 -0.50 -18.14 -31.61
N LYS A 482 -1.23 -18.62 -30.60
CA LYS A 482 -0.67 -18.89 -29.26
C LYS A 482 0.27 -20.09 -29.30
N GLY A 483 -0.19 -21.22 -29.85
CA GLY A 483 0.63 -22.41 -30.11
C GLY A 483 1.78 -22.13 -31.08
N ALA A 484 1.58 -21.28 -32.08
CA ALA A 484 2.65 -20.84 -32.97
C ALA A 484 3.75 -20.06 -32.22
N GLY A 485 3.37 -19.13 -31.33
CA GLY A 485 4.31 -18.39 -30.48
C GLY A 485 5.15 -19.31 -29.60
N TYR A 486 4.55 -20.29 -28.93
CA TYR A 486 5.28 -21.28 -28.14
C TYR A 486 6.21 -22.14 -28.99
N THR A 487 5.77 -22.52 -30.20
CA THR A 487 6.62 -23.26 -31.14
C THR A 487 7.84 -22.45 -31.53
N ARG A 488 7.65 -21.17 -31.88
CA ARG A 488 8.74 -20.23 -32.22
C ARG A 488 9.76 -20.10 -31.09
N PHE A 489 9.28 -19.86 -29.87
CA PHE A 489 10.13 -19.78 -28.68
C PHE A 489 10.96 -21.05 -28.50
N CYS A 490 10.31 -22.23 -28.55
CA CYS A 490 11.00 -23.50 -28.37
C CYS A 490 12.02 -23.77 -29.48
N LEU A 491 11.70 -23.46 -30.74
CA LEU A 491 12.65 -23.64 -31.85
C LEU A 491 13.87 -22.72 -31.74
N ASN A 492 13.71 -21.50 -31.23
CA ASN A 492 14.83 -20.60 -31.01
C ASN A 492 15.72 -21.08 -29.86
N VAL A 493 15.11 -21.34 -28.69
CA VAL A 493 15.79 -21.66 -27.42
C VAL A 493 16.33 -23.09 -27.39
N LEU A 494 15.48 -24.08 -27.66
CA LEU A 494 15.85 -25.51 -27.61
C LEU A 494 16.50 -25.98 -28.92
N GLY A 495 16.22 -25.29 -30.03
CA GLY A 495 16.70 -25.70 -31.35
C GLY A 495 16.06 -26.98 -31.88
N PHE A 496 16.59 -27.46 -33.01
CA PHE A 496 16.19 -28.75 -33.57
C PHE A 496 16.79 -29.89 -32.75
N TYR A 497 15.92 -30.74 -32.21
CA TYR A 497 16.32 -31.87 -31.39
C TYR A 497 17.29 -32.80 -32.14
N ASP A 498 18.39 -33.13 -31.49
CA ASP A 498 19.41 -34.07 -31.93
C ASP A 498 19.87 -34.88 -30.73
N GLU A 499 19.63 -36.20 -30.76
CA GLU A 499 19.90 -37.11 -29.65
C GLU A 499 21.38 -37.13 -29.23
N LYS A 500 22.33 -36.91 -30.16
CA LYS A 500 23.77 -36.92 -29.86
C LYS A 500 24.23 -35.64 -29.16
N MET A 501 23.65 -34.50 -29.55
CA MET A 501 24.00 -33.18 -28.99
C MET A 501 23.27 -32.95 -27.67
N HIS A 502 21.96 -33.16 -27.65
CA HIS A 502 21.15 -32.87 -26.47
C HIS A 502 21.54 -33.78 -25.32
N ARG A 503 21.75 -35.09 -25.53
CA ARG A 503 22.10 -36.01 -24.42
C ARG A 503 23.39 -35.69 -23.67
N LYS A 504 24.28 -34.90 -24.26
CA LYS A 504 25.56 -34.51 -23.67
C LYS A 504 25.47 -33.26 -22.79
N ASP A 505 24.39 -32.50 -22.86
CA ASP A 505 24.24 -31.25 -22.13
C ASP A 505 23.49 -31.44 -20.77
N PRO A 506 24.19 -31.55 -19.64
CA PRO A 506 23.56 -31.82 -18.35
C PRO A 506 22.61 -30.71 -17.89
N LEU A 507 22.77 -29.46 -18.37
CA LEU A 507 21.99 -28.30 -17.95
C LEU A 507 20.55 -28.32 -18.50
N GLU A 508 20.30 -29.01 -19.61
CA GLU A 508 19.00 -28.99 -20.30
C GLU A 508 18.17 -30.29 -20.17
N ARG A 509 18.64 -31.26 -19.38
CA ARG A 509 18.03 -32.60 -19.23
C ARG A 509 16.53 -32.59 -19.02
N ASP A 510 16.06 -31.63 -18.23
CA ASP A 510 14.66 -31.47 -17.87
C ASP A 510 13.78 -31.17 -19.11
N PHE A 511 14.29 -30.44 -20.09
CA PHE A 511 13.54 -29.95 -21.25
C PHE A 511 13.75 -30.74 -22.55
N TRP A 512 14.67 -31.71 -22.57
CA TRP A 512 14.81 -32.61 -23.73
C TRP A 512 13.53 -33.32 -24.16
N PRO A 513 12.66 -33.81 -23.24
CA PRO A 513 11.40 -34.41 -23.65
C PRO A 513 10.54 -33.45 -24.47
N LEU A 514 10.49 -32.16 -24.07
CA LEU A 514 9.76 -31.12 -24.78
C LEU A 514 10.38 -30.85 -26.16
N ALA A 515 11.70 -30.66 -26.22
CA ALA A 515 12.42 -30.43 -27.49
C ALA A 515 12.17 -31.57 -28.49
N LYS A 516 12.20 -32.83 -28.02
CA LYS A 516 11.95 -34.03 -28.82
C LYS A 516 10.52 -34.08 -29.35
N VAL A 517 9.50 -33.96 -28.49
CA VAL A 517 8.11 -34.05 -28.93
C VAL A 517 7.72 -32.87 -29.83
N LEU A 518 8.22 -31.67 -29.54
CA LEU A 518 7.96 -30.47 -30.33
C LEU A 518 8.63 -30.56 -31.71
N SER A 519 9.90 -30.94 -31.79
CA SER A 519 10.59 -31.13 -33.07
C SER A 519 9.88 -32.17 -33.94
N ASN A 520 9.47 -33.30 -33.35
CA ASN A 520 8.71 -34.32 -34.06
C ASN A 520 7.33 -33.83 -34.53
N TRP A 521 6.66 -33.00 -33.72
CA TRP A 521 5.37 -32.42 -34.09
C TRP A 521 5.52 -31.40 -35.23
N VAL A 522 6.52 -30.52 -35.17
CA VAL A 522 6.85 -29.57 -36.24
C VAL A 522 7.16 -30.31 -37.53
N LYS A 523 7.99 -31.36 -37.47
CA LYS A 523 8.32 -32.21 -38.61
C LYS A 523 7.06 -32.74 -39.31
N LYS A 524 6.07 -33.20 -38.54
CA LYS A 524 4.85 -33.84 -39.04
C LYS A 524 3.75 -32.88 -39.52
N ASN A 525 3.72 -31.65 -39.01
CA ASN A 525 2.57 -30.76 -39.16
C ASN A 525 2.90 -29.45 -39.86
N TYR A 526 4.17 -29.01 -39.87
CA TYR A 526 4.52 -27.68 -40.39
C TYR A 526 4.12 -27.50 -41.86
N GLN A 527 4.39 -28.48 -42.73
CA GLN A 527 4.00 -28.36 -44.14
C GLN A 527 2.49 -28.21 -44.33
N THR A 528 1.70 -29.03 -43.63
CA THR A 528 0.24 -28.95 -43.68
C THR A 528 -0.26 -27.58 -43.24
N ILE A 529 0.34 -27.00 -42.20
CA ILE A 529 0.01 -25.66 -41.71
C ILE A 529 0.50 -24.58 -42.69
N ALA A 530 1.68 -24.74 -43.29
CA ALA A 530 2.22 -23.80 -44.27
C ALA A 530 1.36 -23.71 -45.53
N VAL A 531 0.71 -24.80 -45.93
CA VAL A 531 -0.23 -24.84 -47.05
C VAL A 531 -1.61 -24.31 -46.65
N SER A 532 -2.16 -24.77 -45.53
CA SER A 532 -3.54 -24.44 -45.11
C SER A 532 -3.67 -23.06 -44.46
N HIS A 533 -2.69 -22.65 -43.65
CA HIS A 533 -2.70 -21.43 -42.84
C HIS A 533 -1.32 -20.73 -42.86
N PRO A 534 -0.87 -20.20 -44.01
CA PRO A 534 0.47 -19.62 -44.16
C PRO A 534 0.86 -18.56 -43.11
N PRO A 535 -0.02 -17.63 -42.68
CA PRO A 535 0.31 -16.66 -41.64
C PRO A 535 0.67 -17.30 -40.29
N VAL A 536 0.00 -18.40 -39.92
CA VAL A 536 0.27 -19.12 -38.67
C VAL A 536 1.60 -19.86 -38.78
N ALA A 537 1.87 -20.52 -39.90
CA ALA A 537 3.17 -21.16 -40.15
C ALA A 537 4.33 -20.15 -40.05
N LYS A 538 4.17 -18.96 -40.63
CA LYS A 538 5.17 -17.89 -40.52
C LYS A 538 5.40 -17.47 -39.07
N ALA A 539 4.34 -17.38 -38.26
CA ALA A 539 4.44 -17.03 -36.84
C ALA A 539 5.13 -18.12 -35.99
N MET A 540 5.17 -19.37 -36.46
CA MET A 540 5.87 -20.48 -35.79
C MET A 540 7.39 -20.41 -35.92
N LEU A 541 7.91 -19.68 -36.91
CA LEU A 541 9.34 -19.64 -37.18
C LEU A 541 10.02 -18.45 -36.49
N PRO A 542 11.10 -18.67 -35.75
CA PRO A 542 11.97 -17.58 -35.33
C PRO A 542 12.70 -17.00 -36.54
N ALA A 543 13.11 -15.74 -36.45
CA ALA A 543 13.66 -14.98 -37.57
C ALA A 543 14.98 -15.55 -38.15
N ASN A 544 15.65 -16.43 -37.39
CA ASN A 544 16.85 -17.16 -37.79
C ASN A 544 16.55 -18.54 -38.38
N ILE A 545 15.29 -18.89 -38.61
CA ILE A 545 14.86 -20.13 -39.28
C ILE A 545 14.00 -19.77 -40.48
N GLU A 546 14.41 -20.27 -41.64
CA GLU A 546 13.71 -20.06 -42.91
C GLU A 546 13.14 -21.39 -43.42
N TYR A 547 11.98 -21.33 -44.09
CA TYR A 547 11.33 -22.49 -44.71
C TYR A 547 11.63 -22.52 -46.20
N ASP A 548 12.21 -23.63 -46.68
CA ASP A 548 12.37 -23.90 -48.10
C ASP A 548 11.22 -24.81 -48.59
N PRO A 549 10.26 -24.28 -49.38
CA PRO A 549 9.12 -25.05 -49.86
C PRO A 549 9.49 -26.09 -50.92
N VAL A 550 10.62 -25.92 -51.62
CA VAL A 550 11.06 -26.85 -52.68
C VAL A 550 11.69 -28.09 -52.06
N SER A 551 12.67 -27.87 -51.17
CA SER A 551 13.37 -28.96 -50.50
C SER A 551 12.62 -29.51 -49.29
N GLN A 552 11.51 -28.87 -48.90
CA GLN A 552 10.67 -29.29 -47.77
C GLN A 552 11.45 -29.36 -46.44
N ILE A 553 12.32 -28.37 -46.21
CA ILE A 553 13.18 -28.30 -45.02
C ILE A 553 13.04 -26.96 -44.30
N LEU A 554 13.31 -26.97 -42.99
CA LEU A 554 13.61 -25.76 -42.22
C LEU A 554 15.12 -25.60 -42.12
N VAL A 555 15.62 -24.40 -42.40
CA VAL A 555 17.05 -24.09 -42.32
C VAL A 555 17.26 -23.05 -41.23
N ARG A 556 18.00 -23.41 -40.18
CA ARG A 556 18.47 -22.47 -39.17
C ARG A 556 19.79 -21.87 -39.63
N SER A 557 19.83 -20.55 -39.79
CA SER A 557 21.07 -19.79 -39.97
C SER A 557 21.59 -19.31 -38.61
N ARG A 558 22.89 -19.51 -38.37
CA ARG A 558 23.58 -18.89 -37.25
C ARG A 558 24.79 -18.16 -37.80
N ASP A 559 24.80 -16.84 -37.66
CA ASP A 559 25.95 -16.04 -38.02
C ASP A 559 27.11 -16.42 -37.10
N ASP A 560 28.17 -16.95 -37.69
CA ASP A 560 29.41 -17.28 -36.98
C ASP A 560 30.35 -16.08 -37.11
N THR A 561 30.32 -15.19 -36.12
CA THR A 561 31.13 -13.96 -36.11
C THR A 561 32.63 -14.22 -36.17
N LEU A 562 33.08 -15.44 -35.84
CA LEU A 562 34.50 -15.83 -35.86
C LEU A 562 34.97 -16.28 -37.25
N THR A 563 34.08 -16.87 -38.07
CA THR A 563 34.46 -17.43 -39.38
C THR A 563 33.86 -16.66 -40.56
N GLY A 564 32.85 -15.80 -40.33
CA GLY A 564 32.15 -15.06 -41.38
C GLY A 564 31.26 -15.93 -42.28
N VAL A 565 31.21 -17.24 -42.05
CA VAL A 565 30.38 -18.19 -42.80
C VAL A 565 29.20 -18.62 -41.93
N PRO A 566 27.94 -18.40 -42.36
CA PRO A 566 26.79 -18.81 -41.58
C PRO A 566 26.76 -20.34 -41.42
N ARG A 567 26.65 -20.81 -40.18
CA ARG A 567 26.44 -22.25 -39.91
C ARG A 567 24.99 -22.57 -40.19
N LEU A 568 24.75 -23.43 -41.18
CA LEU A 568 23.42 -23.89 -41.55
C LEU A 568 23.12 -25.22 -40.88
N LYS A 569 21.97 -25.30 -40.19
CA LYS A 569 21.41 -26.57 -39.70
C LYS A 569 20.09 -26.81 -40.42
N ALA A 570 20.04 -27.83 -41.27
CA ALA A 570 18.82 -28.26 -41.95
C ALA A 570 17.99 -29.22 -41.09
N PHE A 571 16.67 -29.10 -41.18
CA PHE A 571 15.71 -29.94 -40.48
C PHE A 571 14.62 -30.39 -41.46
N PRO A 572 14.62 -31.68 -41.86
CA PRO A 572 13.69 -32.19 -42.87
C PRO A 572 12.27 -32.30 -42.31
N LEU A 573 11.28 -31.93 -43.12
CA LEU A 573 9.85 -32.02 -42.80
C LEU A 573 9.19 -33.21 -43.51
N ASP A 574 8.13 -33.73 -42.92
CA ASP A 574 7.27 -34.75 -43.55
C ASP A 574 6.32 -34.07 -44.56
N PRO A 575 5.91 -34.77 -45.64
CA PRO A 575 5.01 -34.22 -46.64
C PRO A 575 3.67 -33.77 -46.04
N ALA A 576 3.08 -32.71 -46.60
CA ALA A 576 1.75 -32.23 -46.21
C ALA A 576 0.71 -33.37 -46.25
N ARG A 577 -0.15 -33.44 -45.22
CA ARG A 577 -1.24 -34.42 -45.21
C ARG A 577 -2.27 -34.03 -46.29
N PRO A 578 -2.87 -35.01 -47.00
CA PRO A 578 -3.95 -34.72 -47.92
C PRO A 578 -5.10 -34.05 -47.17
N ASN A 579 -5.66 -32.97 -47.72
CA ASN A 579 -6.83 -32.31 -47.16
C ASN A 579 -7.96 -33.35 -47.09
N SER A 580 -8.57 -33.52 -45.91
CA SER A 580 -9.72 -34.40 -45.72
C SER A 580 -11.04 -33.82 -46.27
N ASP A 581 -10.96 -32.72 -47.02
CA ASP A 581 -12.08 -32.11 -47.71
C ASP A 581 -11.94 -32.36 -49.23
N THR A 582 -12.21 -33.61 -49.62
CA THR A 582 -12.73 -34.00 -50.94
C THR A 582 -13.81 -35.04 -50.74
#